data_AF-A0A645FUS6-F1
#
_entry.id   AF-A0A645FUS6-F1
#
_cell.length_a   1.000
_cell.length_b   1.000
_cell.length_c   1.000
_cell.angle_alpha   90.00
_cell.angle_beta   90.00
_cell.angle_gamma   90.00
#
_symmetry.space_group_name_H-M   'P 1'
#
loop_
_entity.id
_entity.type
_entity.pdbx_description
1 polymer ?
#
loop_
_entity_poly.entity_id
_entity_poly.type
_entity_poly.pdbx_seq_one_letter_code
_entity_poly.pdbx_strand_id
1 'polypeptide(L)'
;MTEFARQKLVIGHDVRAIRYYDEQKLCTLINVDFTDKTLKAENYTDHLIKTAFGKNALPTWSDLEAFLEERCIPRSRAGLREYLETIGVEEYDPVEIIKKTQGRMAEDQQWLEMEVLG
;
A
#
# COMPACT_ATOMS: atom_id res chain seq x y z
N MET A 1 16.79 0.57 3.06
CA MET A 1 15.85 0.41 4.18
C MET A 1 15.96 1.64 5.08
N THR A 2 14.84 2.23 5.50
CA THR A 2 14.83 3.45 6.33
C THR A 2 15.18 3.14 7.79
N GLU A 3 15.60 4.14 8.56
CA GLU A 3 15.92 3.97 9.99
C GLU A 3 14.69 3.54 10.79
N PHE A 4 13.49 4.01 10.44
CA PHE A 4 12.24 3.53 11.03
C PHE A 4 12.07 2.02 10.85
N ALA A 5 12.19 1.53 9.61
CA ALA A 5 12.05 0.11 9.31
C ALA A 5 13.10 -0.73 10.05
N ARG A 6 14.35 -0.26 10.09
CA ARG A 6 15.45 -0.92 10.80
C ARG A 6 15.16 -1.08 12.29
N GLN A 7 14.69 -0.03 12.95
CA GLN A 7 14.39 -0.05 14.38
C GLN A 7 13.27 -1.05 14.72
N LYS A 8 12.22 -1.11 13.89
CA LYS A 8 11.10 -2.04 14.06
C LYS A 8 11.48 -3.49 13.79
N LEU A 9 12.34 -3.74 12.80
CA LEU A 9 12.85 -5.09 12.53
C LEU A 9 13.72 -5.63 13.67
N VAL A 10 14.55 -4.78 14.30
CA VAL A 10 15.41 -5.19 15.43
C VAL A 10 14.61 -5.73 16.61
N ILE A 11 13.37 -5.24 16.81
CA ILE A 11 12.48 -5.72 17.87
C ILE A 11 11.53 -6.85 17.41
N GLY A 12 11.71 -7.36 16.17
CA GLY A 12 11.00 -8.54 15.66
C GLY A 12 9.60 -8.27 15.11
N HIS A 13 9.30 -7.03 14.71
CA HIS A 13 7.98 -6.68 14.16
C HIS A 13 7.83 -7.11 12.68
N ASP A 14 6.59 -7.31 12.23
CA ASP A 14 6.25 -7.47 10.81
C ASP A 14 6.34 -6.10 10.11
N VAL A 15 7.48 -5.87 9.47
CA VAL A 15 7.73 -4.64 8.73
C VAL A 15 7.70 -4.91 7.24
N ARG A 16 6.96 -4.09 6.49
CA ARG A 16 6.89 -4.17 5.03
C ARG A 16 7.22 -2.84 4.39
N ALA A 17 7.79 -2.90 3.20
CA ALA A 17 7.92 -1.76 2.31
C ALA A 17 6.80 -1.82 1.26
N ILE A 18 6.05 -0.73 1.13
CA ILE A 18 5.10 -0.52 0.04
C ILE A 18 5.67 0.59 -0.83
N ARG A 19 5.92 0.28 -2.09
CA ARG A 19 6.41 1.24 -3.08
C ARG A 19 5.27 1.59 -4.02
N TYR A 20 4.96 2.87 -4.11
CA TYR A 20 3.92 3.40 -4.98
C TYR A 20 4.56 4.08 -6.18
N TYR A 21 4.18 3.63 -7.37
CA TYR A 21 4.76 4.06 -8.63
C TYR A 21 3.71 4.74 -9.51
N ASP A 22 4.17 5.65 -10.37
CA ASP A 22 3.46 6.12 -11.56
C ASP A 22 4.31 5.71 -12.77
N GLU A 23 3.77 4.83 -13.62
CA GLU A 23 4.53 4.12 -14.65
C GLU A 23 5.77 3.40 -14.06
N GLN A 24 6.99 3.89 -14.32
CA GLN A 24 8.23 3.34 -13.78
C GLN A 24 8.87 4.23 -12.69
N LYS A 25 8.24 5.35 -12.37
CA LYS A 25 8.80 6.34 -11.43
C LYS A 25 8.26 6.06 -10.03
N LEU A 26 9.16 5.89 -9.07
CA LEU A 26 8.80 5.81 -7.66
C LEU A 26 8.23 7.16 -7.21
N CYS A 27 7.01 7.16 -6.69
CA CYS A 27 6.34 8.35 -6.19
C CYS A 27 6.34 8.41 -4.66
N THR A 28 6.09 7.30 -3.99
CA THR A 28 6.12 7.22 -2.53
C THR A 28 6.70 5.88 -2.06
N LEU A 29 7.63 5.91 -1.10
CA LEU A 29 8.01 4.75 -0.30
C LEU A 29 7.28 4.82 1.03
N ILE A 30 6.59 3.76 1.41
CA ILE A 30 5.87 3.64 2.67
C ILE A 30 6.48 2.47 3.43
N ASN A 31 7.13 2.73 4.56
CA ASN A 31 7.52 1.68 5.49
C ASN A 31 6.43 1.52 6.54
N VAL A 32 5.92 0.30 6.66
CA VAL A 32 4.77 -0.02 7.48
C VAL A 32 5.18 -1.08 8.50
N ASP A 33 4.91 -0.81 9.77
CA ASP A 33 4.97 -1.79 10.86
C ASP A 33 3.53 -2.27 11.12
N PHE A 34 3.26 -3.50 10.69
CA PHE A 34 1.95 -4.16 10.86
C PHE A 34 1.70 -4.63 12.30
N THR A 35 2.75 -4.79 13.11
CA THR A 35 2.64 -5.18 14.52
C THR A 35 2.12 -4.02 15.36
N ASP A 36 2.73 -2.84 15.25
CA ASP A 36 2.34 -1.66 16.03
C ASP A 36 1.32 -0.75 15.32
N LYS A 37 0.99 -1.06 14.06
CA LYS A 37 0.13 -0.22 13.21
C LYS A 37 0.67 1.21 13.08
N THR A 38 1.96 1.32 12.76
CA THR A 38 2.64 2.61 12.52
C THR A 38 3.32 2.62 11.17
N LEU A 39 3.56 3.80 10.61
CA LEU A 39 4.19 3.95 9.31
C LEU A 39 5.01 5.23 9.18
N LYS A 40 5.90 5.23 8.19
CA LYS A 40 6.50 6.43 7.62
C LYS A 40 6.38 6.40 6.11
N ALA A 41 6.10 7.56 5.53
CA ALA A 41 6.03 7.74 4.08
C ALA A 41 7.05 8.81 3.63
N GLU A 42 7.71 8.54 2.51
CA GLU A 42 8.66 9.45 1.87
C GLU A 42 8.23 9.62 0.40
N ASN A 43 8.04 10.87 -0.02
CA ASN A 43 7.69 11.19 -1.41
C ASN A 43 8.96 11.42 -2.24
N TYR A 44 8.96 10.91 -3.47
CA TYR A 44 10.08 10.95 -4.43
C TYR A 44 9.74 11.74 -5.70
N THR A 45 8.67 12.53 -5.64
CA THR A 45 8.21 13.40 -6.73
C THR A 45 7.59 14.67 -6.14
N ASP A 46 7.73 15.80 -6.84
CA ASP A 46 7.09 17.07 -6.49
C ASP A 46 5.61 17.11 -6.92
N HIS A 47 5.17 16.16 -7.74
CA HIS A 47 3.78 16.03 -8.17
C HIS A 47 2.92 15.39 -7.07
N LEU A 48 2.43 16.18 -6.11
CA LEU A 48 1.66 15.68 -4.96
C LEU A 48 0.42 14.85 -5.32
N ILE A 49 -0.20 15.07 -6.48
CA ILE A 49 -1.33 14.24 -6.94
C ILE A 49 -0.91 12.79 -7.27
N LYS A 50 0.39 12.56 -7.46
CA LYS A 50 0.96 11.24 -7.77
C LYS A 50 1.46 10.50 -6.53
N THR A 51 1.43 11.11 -5.35
CA THR A 51 1.93 10.51 -4.11
C THR A 51 0.79 9.87 -3.30
N ALA A 52 1.11 8.90 -2.45
CA ALA A 52 0.09 8.13 -1.72
C ALA A 52 -0.74 8.97 -0.74
N PHE A 53 -0.12 9.99 -0.12
CA PHE A 53 -0.77 10.82 0.91
C PHE A 53 -0.70 12.33 0.58
N GLY A 54 -0.42 12.69 -0.67
CA GLY A 54 -0.29 14.09 -1.09
C GLY A 54 0.76 14.84 -0.26
N LYS A 55 0.33 15.93 0.37
CA LYS A 55 1.16 16.77 1.27
C LYS A 55 1.21 16.29 2.73
N ASN A 56 0.48 15.22 3.09
CA ASN A 56 0.48 14.71 4.46
C ASN A 56 1.82 14.02 4.76
N ALA A 57 2.67 14.69 5.54
CA ALA A 57 3.99 14.21 5.88
C ALA A 57 4.00 13.15 7.00
N LEU A 58 2.90 12.99 7.73
CA LEU A 58 2.78 12.07 8.87
C LEU A 58 1.46 11.29 8.77
N PRO A 59 1.31 10.39 7.77
CA PRO A 59 0.10 9.59 7.62
C PRO A 59 -0.10 8.68 8.83
N THR A 60 -1.36 8.50 9.19
CA THR A 60 -1.82 7.60 10.25
C THR A 60 -2.13 6.21 9.69
N TRP A 61 -2.33 5.24 10.58
CA TRP A 61 -2.78 3.91 10.17
C TRP A 61 -4.10 3.96 9.37
N SER A 62 -5.04 4.81 9.80
CA SER A 62 -6.31 5.01 9.10
C SER A 62 -6.10 5.57 7.69
N ASP A 63 -5.11 6.45 7.49
CA ASP A 63 -4.79 6.98 6.16
C ASP A 63 -4.24 5.87 5.25
N LEU A 64 -3.42 4.96 5.81
CA LEU A 64 -2.93 3.79 5.10
C LEU A 64 -4.07 2.86 4.71
N GLU A 65 -4.96 2.52 5.63
CA GLU A 65 -6.11 1.65 5.37
C GLU A 65 -6.99 2.23 4.25
N ALA A 66 -7.30 3.53 4.31
CA ALA A 66 -8.04 4.22 3.27
C ALA A 66 -7.31 4.19 1.92
N PHE A 67 -6.01 4.48 1.89
CA PHE A 67 -5.22 4.46 0.67
C PHE A 67 -5.18 3.07 0.01
N LEU A 68 -4.96 2.00 0.79
CA LEU A 68 -4.95 0.64 0.25
C LEU A 68 -6.34 0.23 -0.27
N GLU A 69 -7.41 0.62 0.44
CA GLU A 69 -8.79 0.39 0.04
C GLU A 69 -9.12 1.10 -1.28
N GLU A 70 -8.66 2.34 -1.48
CA GLU A 70 -8.83 3.10 -2.74
C GLU A 70 -8.13 2.45 -3.94
N ARG A 71 -7.10 1.63 -3.70
CA ARG A 71 -6.41 0.84 -4.74
C ARG A 71 -7.02 -0.55 -4.95
N CYS A 72 -8.16 -0.83 -4.32
CA CYS A 72 -8.93 -2.05 -4.50
C CYS A 72 -10.25 -1.76 -5.25
N ILE A 73 -10.88 -2.82 -5.76
CA ILE A 73 -12.25 -2.70 -6.26
C ILE A 73 -13.21 -2.34 -5.11
N PRO A 74 -14.29 -1.57 -5.33
CA PRO A 74 -15.20 -1.19 -4.25
C PRO A 74 -15.83 -2.40 -3.55
N ARG A 75 -15.96 -2.35 -2.21
CA ARG A 75 -16.70 -3.36 -1.42
C ARG A 75 -18.15 -3.57 -1.85
N SER A 76 -18.77 -2.54 -2.43
CA SER A 76 -20.14 -2.57 -2.95
C SER A 76 -20.26 -3.11 -4.37
N ARG A 77 -19.15 -3.50 -5.01
CA ARG A 77 -19.14 -4.01 -6.39
C ARG A 77 -20.03 -5.25 -6.51
N ALA A 78 -20.97 -5.21 -7.45
CA ALA A 78 -21.72 -6.41 -7.84
C ALA A 78 -20.75 -7.46 -8.39
N GLY A 79 -20.88 -8.70 -7.92
CA GLY A 79 -19.96 -9.78 -8.26
C GLY A 79 -18.64 -9.75 -7.49
N LEU A 80 -18.60 -9.12 -6.30
CA LEU A 80 -17.38 -9.02 -5.49
C LEU A 80 -16.80 -10.40 -5.17
N ARG A 81 -17.63 -11.36 -4.78
CA ARG A 81 -17.18 -12.70 -4.39
C ARG A 81 -16.48 -13.40 -5.55
N GLU A 82 -17.09 -13.38 -6.72
CA GLU A 82 -16.57 -13.98 -7.95
C GLU A 82 -15.23 -13.33 -8.35
N TYR A 83 -15.10 -12.02 -8.15
CA TYR A 83 -13.83 -11.33 -8.35
C TYR A 83 -12.76 -11.83 -7.37
N LEU A 84 -13.06 -11.91 -6.07
CA LEU A 84 -12.12 -12.37 -5.06
C LEU A 84 -11.66 -13.82 -5.34
N GLU A 85 -12.60 -14.69 -5.71
CA GLU A 85 -12.30 -16.06 -6.14
C GLU A 85 -11.38 -16.09 -7.36
N THR A 86 -11.61 -15.21 -8.36
CA THR A 86 -10.78 -15.11 -9.58
C THR A 86 -9.33 -14.72 -9.28
N ILE A 87 -9.10 -13.81 -8.33
CA ILE A 87 -7.74 -13.41 -7.92
C ILE A 87 -7.15 -14.32 -6.84
N GLY A 88 -7.91 -15.31 -6.37
CA GLY A 88 -7.48 -16.29 -5.37
C GLY A 88 -7.34 -15.69 -3.97
N VAL A 89 -8.30 -14.87 -3.55
CA VAL A 89 -8.40 -14.27 -2.21
C VAL A 89 -9.72 -14.73 -1.56
N GLU A 90 -9.68 -15.14 -0.30
CA GLU A 90 -10.84 -15.72 0.40
C GLU A 90 -11.86 -14.67 0.86
N GLU A 91 -11.37 -13.55 1.38
CA GLU A 91 -12.20 -12.46 1.91
C GLU A 91 -11.67 -11.08 1.48
N TYR A 92 -12.46 -10.04 1.70
CA TYR A 92 -12.04 -8.70 1.34
C TYR A 92 -10.99 -8.18 2.34
N ASP A 93 -9.72 -8.38 1.99
CA ASP A 93 -8.55 -7.79 2.64
C ASP A 93 -7.75 -6.97 1.61
N PRO A 94 -7.65 -5.64 1.76
CA PRO A 94 -6.90 -4.79 0.83
C PRO A 94 -5.44 -5.20 0.63
N VAL A 95 -4.76 -5.70 1.67
CA VAL A 95 -3.36 -6.13 1.59
C VAL A 95 -3.25 -7.37 0.69
N GLU A 96 -4.13 -8.36 0.87
CA GLU A 96 -4.13 -9.57 0.03
C GLU A 96 -4.56 -9.27 -1.41
N ILE A 97 -5.56 -8.40 -1.60
CA ILE A 97 -5.99 -7.95 -2.93
C ILE A 97 -4.83 -7.25 -3.65
N ILE A 98 -4.11 -6.35 -2.98
CA ILE A 98 -2.98 -5.61 -3.57
C ILE A 98 -1.83 -6.56 -3.92
N LYS A 99 -1.53 -7.57 -3.10
CA LYS A 99 -0.51 -8.58 -3.44
C LYS A 99 -0.82 -9.31 -4.75
N LYS A 100 -2.09 -9.52 -5.08
CA LYS A 100 -2.53 -10.18 -6.33
C LYS A 100 -2.60 -9.23 -7.53
N THR A 101 -2.98 -7.99 -7.30
CA THR A 101 -3.38 -7.04 -8.36
C THR A 101 -2.38 -5.90 -8.57
N GLN A 102 -1.42 -5.75 -7.66
CA GLN A 102 -0.54 -4.58 -7.55
C GLN A 102 -1.31 -3.26 -7.41
N GLY A 103 -2.57 -3.28 -6.96
CA GLY A 103 -3.41 -2.08 -6.83
C GLY A 103 -3.59 -1.31 -8.15
N ARG A 104 -3.51 -2.01 -9.29
CA ARG A 104 -3.67 -1.42 -10.62
C ARG A 104 -5.14 -1.11 -10.91
N MET A 105 -5.40 0.11 -11.36
CA MET A 105 -6.72 0.58 -11.73
C MET A 105 -6.76 0.83 -13.24
N ALA A 106 -7.92 0.61 -13.88
CA ALA A 106 -8.05 0.76 -15.34
C ALA A 106 -7.82 2.21 -15.83
N GLU A 107 -8.01 3.19 -14.94
CA GLU A 107 -8.03 4.62 -15.27
C GLU A 107 -6.68 5.32 -15.05
N ASP A 108 -5.68 4.64 -14.48
CA ASP A 108 -4.35 5.23 -14.24
C ASP A 108 -3.19 4.25 -14.51
N GLN A 109 -1.98 4.78 -14.45
CA GLN A 109 -0.73 4.03 -14.60
C GLN A 109 -0.04 3.79 -13.24
N GLN A 110 -0.79 3.95 -12.14
CA GLN A 110 -0.25 3.85 -10.81
C GLN A 110 -0.37 2.42 -10.29
N TRP A 111 0.65 1.97 -9.57
CA TRP A 111 0.69 0.61 -9.04
C TRP A 111 1.58 0.51 -7.80
N LEU A 112 1.38 -0.58 -7.08
CA LEU A 112 2.01 -0.86 -5.80
C LEU A 112 2.86 -2.13 -5.88
N GLU A 113 4.03 -2.07 -5.27
CA GLU A 113 4.82 -3.25 -4.91
C GLU A 113 4.86 -3.35 -3.38
N MET A 114 4.62 -4.55 -2.84
CA MET A 114 4.74 -4.83 -1.42
C MET A 114 5.82 -5.88 -1.17
N GLU A 115 6.77 -5.55 -0.29
CA GLU A 115 7.89 -6.40 0.09
C GLU A 115 7.90 -6.57 1.61
N VAL A 116 7.95 -7.82 2.09
CA VAL A 116 8.21 -8.11 3.51
C VAL A 116 9.69 -7.88 3.76
N LEU A 117 10.02 -7.09 4.79
CA LEU A 117 11.39 -6.84 5.20
C LEU A 117 11.80 -7.85 6.27
N GLY A 118 13.03 -8.36 6.17
CA GLY A 118 13.61 -9.34 7.10
C GLY A 118 15.10 -9.13 7.30
#